data_AF-A0A8X6UHW2-F1
#
_entry.id   AF-A0A8X6UHW2-F1
#
_cell.length_a   1.000
_cell.length_b   1.000
_cell.length_c   1.000
_cell.angle_alpha   90.00
_cell.angle_beta   90.00
_cell.angle_gamma   90.00
#
_symmetry.space_group_name_H-M   'P 1'
#
loop_
_entity.id
_entity.type
_entity.pdbx_description
1 polymer ?
#
loop_
_entity_poly.entity_id
_entity_poly.type
_entity_poly.pdbx_seq_one_letter_code
_entity_poly.pdbx_strand_id
1 'polypeptide(L)'
;MCPELRKDNEPKSFVPKSENSLSNCSRSETVFLQTLCVLIRCQGHEKIIRAVIDSGSQSSYVSEKIITQLKAFPLRTETVIHALFGGDETEPKNHIVFAIEVSSLNRGFACGFEIFSEKKICGFIARIENDEILNELKRKKIVFADFFREETDINLLIGADVLGKLLTGNIVVLECGLTAVETKPGWTVFGKGPCRIDNILPSLSMHSMSLPANKLWELEILGIASENEKEKDYFSLKDFNDKIKILPDGRHEVELP
;
A
#
# COMPACT_ATOMS: atom_id res chain seq x y z
N MET A 1 -3.48 53.42 -25.82
CA MET A 1 -4.68 52.78 -26.39
C MET A 1 -4.58 51.29 -26.12
N CYS A 2 -5.24 50.82 -25.07
CA CYS A 2 -5.36 49.39 -24.75
C CYS A 2 -6.67 48.88 -25.37
N PRO A 3 -6.70 47.70 -26.02
CA PRO A 3 -7.97 47.13 -26.48
C PRO A 3 -8.78 46.63 -25.28
N GLU A 4 -10.07 46.90 -25.31
CA GLU A 4 -11.05 46.52 -24.29
C GLU A 4 -11.16 45.00 -24.16
N LEU A 5 -11.08 44.51 -22.94
CA LEU A 5 -11.34 43.12 -22.58
C LEU A 5 -12.83 42.82 -22.76
N ARG A 6 -13.16 41.96 -23.73
CA ARG A 6 -14.47 41.30 -23.79
C ARG A 6 -14.67 40.51 -22.50
N LYS A 7 -15.61 40.97 -21.67
CA LYS A 7 -16.22 40.17 -20.61
C LYS A 7 -17.20 39.21 -21.27
N ASP A 8 -16.79 37.96 -21.45
CA ASP A 8 -17.71 36.82 -21.59
C ASP A 8 -16.92 35.57 -21.24
N ASN A 9 -17.16 35.06 -20.03
CA ASN A 9 -17.22 33.65 -19.67
C ASN A 9 -17.30 33.60 -18.15
N GLU A 10 -18.51 33.36 -17.64
CA GLU A 10 -18.71 32.87 -16.28
C GLU A 10 -17.76 31.69 -16.04
N PRO A 11 -17.17 31.55 -14.84
CA PRO A 11 -16.42 30.35 -14.51
C PRO A 11 -17.41 29.19 -14.57
N LYS A 12 -17.30 28.33 -15.59
CA LYS A 12 -17.90 27.00 -15.55
C LYS A 12 -17.38 26.39 -14.26
N SER A 13 -18.25 26.26 -13.25
CA SER A 13 -17.89 25.54 -12.04
C SER A 13 -17.42 24.17 -12.48
N PHE A 14 -16.17 23.85 -12.15
CA PHE A 14 -15.68 22.50 -12.31
C PHE A 14 -16.42 21.67 -11.27
N VAL A 15 -17.62 21.23 -11.63
CA VAL A 15 -18.32 20.18 -10.91
C VAL A 15 -17.66 18.91 -11.42
N PRO A 16 -16.75 18.27 -10.66
CA PRO A 16 -16.37 16.92 -11.01
C PRO A 16 -17.67 16.13 -11.14
N LYS A 17 -17.85 15.43 -12.28
CA LYS A 17 -18.85 14.36 -12.33
C LYS A 17 -18.66 13.54 -11.06
N SER A 18 -19.74 13.12 -10.40
CA SER A 18 -19.68 12.40 -9.13
C SER A 18 -18.83 11.13 -9.26
N GLU A 19 -17.52 11.29 -9.16
CA GLU A 19 -16.57 10.24 -8.98
C GLU A 19 -16.65 9.96 -7.49
N ASN A 20 -17.33 8.84 -7.18
CA ASN A 20 -17.39 8.40 -5.81
C ASN A 20 -15.95 8.30 -5.30
N SER A 21 -15.70 8.97 -4.16
CA SER A 21 -14.45 8.94 -3.42
C SER A 21 -13.87 7.52 -3.40
N LEU A 22 -12.53 7.38 -3.36
CA LEU A 22 -11.85 6.09 -3.17
C LEU A 22 -12.39 5.32 -1.95
N SER A 23 -12.98 6.02 -0.97
CA SER A 23 -13.65 5.46 0.21
C SER A 23 -15.08 4.95 -0.02
N ASN A 24 -15.72 5.29 -1.15
CA ASN A 24 -17.07 4.88 -1.53
C ASN A 24 -17.04 4.26 -2.95
N CYS A 25 -16.33 3.15 -3.14
CA CYS A 25 -16.57 2.38 -4.36
C CYS A 25 -18.05 1.97 -4.41
N SER A 26 -18.76 2.43 -5.45
CA SER A 26 -20.02 1.82 -5.87
C SER A 26 -19.81 0.31 -5.91
N ARG A 27 -20.78 -0.50 -5.46
CA ARG A 27 -20.73 -1.99 -5.43
C ARG A 27 -20.52 -2.66 -6.81
N SER A 28 -20.05 -1.95 -7.83
CA SER A 28 -19.83 -2.40 -9.21
C SER A 28 -18.45 -2.06 -9.76
N GLU A 29 -17.59 -1.37 -9.01
CA GLU A 29 -16.30 -0.89 -9.51
C GLU A 29 -15.16 -1.29 -8.56
N THR A 30 -14.02 -1.66 -9.15
CA THR A 30 -12.81 -2.05 -8.43
C THR A 30 -11.64 -1.22 -8.95
N VAL A 31 -10.73 -0.83 -8.05
CA VAL A 31 -9.46 -0.22 -8.40
C VAL A 31 -8.39 -1.31 -8.49
N PHE A 32 -7.74 -1.42 -9.64
CA PHE A 32 -6.60 -2.31 -9.84
C PHE A 32 -5.30 -1.53 -9.75
N LEU A 33 -4.30 -2.15 -9.10
CA LEU A 33 -2.94 -1.64 -9.01
C LEU A 33 -2.04 -2.34 -10.01
N GLN A 34 -0.97 -1.66 -10.42
CA GLN A 34 0.02 -2.21 -11.35
C GLN A 34 0.75 -3.38 -10.69
N THR A 35 0.34 -4.59 -11.04
CA THR A 35 0.94 -5.84 -10.55
C THR A 35 1.47 -6.67 -11.71
N LEU A 36 2.50 -7.46 -11.45
CA LEU A 36 3.14 -8.35 -12.42
C LEU A 36 3.84 -9.52 -11.73
N CYS A 37 3.95 -10.65 -12.43
CA CYS A 37 4.81 -11.75 -12.02
C CYS A 37 6.19 -11.60 -12.67
N VAL A 38 7.23 -11.76 -11.87
CA VAL A 38 8.62 -11.66 -12.31
C VAL A 38 9.44 -12.82 -11.77
N LEU A 39 10.56 -13.11 -12.42
CA LEU A 39 11.55 -14.03 -11.91
C LEU A 39 12.60 -13.25 -11.13
N ILE A 40 12.65 -13.45 -9.82
CA ILE A 40 13.70 -12.94 -8.94
C ILE A 40 14.85 -13.94 -8.90
N ARG A 41 16.09 -13.44 -8.95
CA ARG A 41 17.31 -14.23 -8.78
C ARG A 41 18.20 -13.60 -7.74
N CYS A 42 18.80 -14.44 -6.91
CA CYS A 42 19.80 -14.04 -5.93
C CYS A 42 20.76 -15.20 -5.71
N GLN A 43 22.06 -14.96 -5.86
CA GLN A 43 23.12 -15.91 -5.47
C GLN A 43 22.93 -17.33 -6.03
N GLY A 44 22.51 -17.45 -7.29
CA GLY A 44 22.33 -18.73 -7.98
C GLY A 44 20.97 -19.40 -7.75
N HIS A 45 20.12 -18.85 -6.89
CA HIS A 45 18.74 -19.28 -6.69
C HIS A 45 17.78 -18.37 -7.43
N GLU A 46 16.67 -18.93 -7.92
CA GLU A 46 15.63 -18.18 -8.60
C GLU A 46 14.22 -18.62 -8.18
N LYS A 47 13.28 -17.69 -8.26
CA LYS A 47 11.87 -17.96 -7.96
C LYS A 47 10.95 -17.00 -8.72
N ILE A 48 9.80 -17.49 -9.15
CA ILE A 48 8.72 -16.63 -9.67
C ILE A 48 7.98 -16.02 -8.48
N ILE A 49 7.82 -14.69 -8.48
CA ILE A 49 7.12 -13.96 -7.43
C ILE A 49 6.18 -12.92 -8.03
N ARG A 50 5.15 -12.55 -7.28
CA ARG A 50 4.24 -11.46 -7.63
C ARG A 50 4.75 -10.13 -7.04
N ALA A 51 4.76 -9.10 -7.89
CA ALA A 51 5.23 -7.77 -7.57
C ALA A 51 4.12 -6.71 -7.74
N VAL A 52 4.21 -5.65 -6.97
CA VAL A 52 3.46 -4.40 -7.17
C VAL A 52 4.43 -3.28 -7.55
N ILE A 53 4.02 -2.43 -8.48
CA ILE A 53 4.71 -1.19 -8.81
C ILE A 53 4.08 -0.08 -7.99
N ASP A 54 4.92 0.63 -7.24
CA ASP A 54 4.50 1.79 -6.48
C ASP A 54 5.49 2.94 -6.65
N SER A 55 5.12 3.90 -7.49
CA SER A 55 5.90 5.13 -7.68
C SER A 55 5.90 6.05 -6.47
N GLY A 56 4.99 5.86 -5.51
CA GLY A 56 4.95 6.62 -4.26
C GLY A 56 6.00 6.17 -3.25
N SER A 57 6.54 4.96 -3.40
CA SER A 57 7.66 4.48 -2.59
C SER A 57 8.99 4.91 -3.20
N GLN A 58 9.85 5.55 -2.40
CA GLN A 58 11.20 5.93 -2.85
C GLN A 58 12.07 4.70 -3.13
N SER A 59 11.91 3.64 -2.34
CA SER A 59 12.75 2.45 -2.35
C SER A 59 11.97 1.19 -2.70
N SER A 60 12.67 0.21 -3.26
CA SER A 60 12.13 -1.12 -3.51
C SER A 60 12.27 -2.05 -2.29
N TYR A 61 11.33 -2.98 -2.13
CA TYR A 61 11.28 -3.92 -0.98
C TYR A 61 10.94 -5.34 -1.40
N VAL A 62 11.54 -6.34 -0.76
CA VAL A 62 11.23 -7.77 -0.95
C VAL A 62 10.85 -8.43 0.37
N SER A 63 9.93 -9.38 0.32
CA SER A 63 9.50 -10.07 1.54
C SER A 63 10.63 -10.96 2.11
N GLU A 64 10.81 -10.93 3.43
CA GLU A 64 11.76 -11.80 4.14
C GLU A 64 11.50 -13.29 3.87
N LYS A 65 10.24 -13.66 3.58
CA LYS A 65 9.83 -14.98 3.11
C LYS A 65 10.61 -15.40 1.86
N ILE A 66 10.71 -14.53 0.86
CA ILE A 66 11.42 -14.83 -0.39
C ILE A 66 12.93 -14.89 -0.17
N ILE A 67 13.49 -13.96 0.61
CA ILE A 67 14.91 -13.97 0.97
C ILE A 67 15.31 -15.30 1.63
N THR A 68 14.49 -15.77 2.59
CA THR A 68 14.71 -17.04 3.29
C THR A 68 14.64 -18.22 2.32
N GLN A 69 13.66 -18.24 1.42
CA GLN A 69 13.50 -19.29 0.42
C GLN A 69 14.66 -19.35 -0.59
N LEU A 70 15.19 -18.19 -0.98
CA LEU A 70 16.35 -18.07 -1.86
C LEU A 70 17.68 -18.29 -1.14
N LYS A 71 17.68 -18.43 0.20
CA LYS A 71 18.88 -18.58 1.03
C LYS A 71 19.91 -17.46 0.78
N ALA A 72 19.41 -16.26 0.52
CA ALA A 72 20.26 -15.12 0.18
C ALA A 72 21.01 -14.60 1.41
N PHE A 73 22.30 -14.32 1.25
CA PHE A 73 23.11 -13.64 2.25
C PHE A 73 22.97 -12.12 2.13
N PRO A 74 22.87 -11.41 3.27
CA PRO A 74 22.74 -9.96 3.27
C PRO A 74 24.02 -9.27 2.84
N LEU A 75 23.89 -8.09 2.21
CA LEU A 75 25.01 -7.21 1.91
C LEU A 75 25.39 -6.37 3.13
N ARG A 76 24.38 -5.77 3.75
CA ARG A 76 24.51 -4.86 4.89
C ARG A 76 23.16 -4.64 5.57
N THR A 77 23.18 -3.93 6.69
CA THR A 77 22.00 -3.41 7.37
C THR A 77 22.03 -1.89 7.30
N GLU A 78 20.88 -1.27 7.03
CA GLU A 78 20.69 0.18 7.01
C GLU A 78 19.55 0.58 7.92
N THR A 79 19.65 1.73 8.56
CA THR A 79 18.56 2.31 9.34
C THR A 79 17.78 3.27 8.46
N VAL A 80 16.47 3.04 8.34
CA VAL A 80 15.56 3.81 7.49
C VAL A 80 14.47 4.43 8.38
N ILE A 81 14.14 5.69 8.09
CA ILE A 81 12.99 6.40 8.65
C ILE A 81 12.01 6.61 7.51
N HIS A 82 10.74 6.24 7.71
CA HIS A 82 9.70 6.40 6.69
C HIS A 82 8.88 7.65 6.97
N ALA A 83 8.79 8.54 5.98
CA ALA A 83 7.86 9.67 6.02
C ALA A 83 6.45 9.19 5.67
N LEU A 84 5.46 9.68 6.41
CA LEU A 84 4.06 9.27 6.35
C LEU A 84 3.15 10.41 5.87
N PHE A 85 1.93 10.05 5.48
CA PHE A 85 0.90 11.05 5.21
C PHE A 85 0.63 11.88 6.46
N GLY A 86 0.58 13.20 6.32
CA GLY A 86 0.47 14.13 7.43
C GLY A 86 1.79 14.78 7.83
N GLY A 87 2.91 14.31 7.29
CA GLY A 87 4.25 14.84 7.60
C GLY A 87 4.93 14.17 8.79
N ASP A 88 4.28 13.15 9.37
CA ASP A 88 4.87 12.34 10.44
C ASP A 88 5.98 11.44 9.90
N GLU A 89 6.88 11.03 10.79
CA GLU A 89 7.94 10.07 10.50
C GLU A 89 7.82 8.85 11.42
N THR A 90 8.20 7.68 10.93
CA THR A 90 8.30 6.49 11.78
C THR A 90 9.54 6.56 12.67
N GLU A 91 9.53 5.80 13.77
CA GLU A 91 10.77 5.49 14.47
C GLU A 91 11.81 4.85 13.53
N PRO A 92 13.12 5.13 13.71
CA PRO A 92 14.17 4.52 12.89
C PRO A 92 14.12 3.00 12.94
N LYS A 93 14.02 2.37 11.76
CA LYS A 93 13.92 0.91 11.62
C LYS A 93 15.12 0.36 10.85
N ASN A 94 15.70 -0.71 11.35
CA ASN A 94 16.76 -1.42 10.64
C ASN A 94 16.17 -2.32 9.54
N HIS A 95 16.65 -2.13 8.32
CA HIS A 95 16.38 -2.97 7.16
C HIS A 95 17.65 -3.66 6.69
N ILE A 96 17.50 -4.89 6.22
CA ILE A 96 18.61 -5.66 5.66
C ILE A 96 18.58 -5.48 4.14
N VAL A 97 19.74 -5.22 3.55
CA VAL A 97 19.90 -4.95 2.12
C VAL A 97 20.45 -6.17 1.42
N PHE A 98 19.89 -6.49 0.25
CA PHE A 98 20.32 -7.60 -0.61
C PHE A 98 20.58 -7.10 -2.04
N ALA A 99 21.51 -7.73 -2.76
CA ALA A 99 21.61 -7.59 -4.22
C ALA A 99 20.75 -8.67 -4.88
N ILE A 100 19.81 -8.25 -5.72
CA ILE A 100 18.94 -9.13 -6.48
C ILE A 100 18.97 -8.79 -7.97
N GLU A 101 18.49 -9.72 -8.78
CA GLU A 101 18.15 -9.47 -10.18
C GLU A 101 16.67 -9.81 -10.40
N VAL A 102 15.94 -8.89 -11.04
CA VAL A 102 14.57 -9.14 -11.50
C VAL A 102 14.57 -9.29 -13.01
N SER A 103 13.86 -10.30 -13.50
CA SER A 103 13.77 -10.59 -14.93
C SER A 103 12.34 -10.87 -15.39
N SER A 104 12.11 -10.66 -16.69
CA SER A 104 10.89 -11.10 -17.35
C SER A 104 10.78 -12.62 -17.32
N LEU A 105 9.56 -13.16 -17.32
CA LEU A 105 9.35 -14.61 -17.27
C LEU A 105 9.91 -15.34 -18.52
N ASN A 106 9.93 -14.66 -19.67
CA ASN A 106 10.55 -15.15 -20.90
C ASN A 106 12.09 -14.96 -20.95
N ARG A 107 12.69 -14.40 -19.89
CA ARG A 107 14.13 -14.10 -19.77
C ARG A 107 14.72 -13.17 -20.83
N GLY A 108 13.87 -12.45 -21.58
CA GLY A 108 14.31 -11.42 -22.54
C GLY A 108 14.81 -10.12 -21.89
N PHE A 109 14.51 -9.90 -20.62
CA PHE A 109 14.95 -8.73 -19.85
C PHE A 109 15.43 -9.16 -18.45
N ALA A 110 16.46 -8.48 -17.95
CA ALA A 110 16.94 -8.58 -16.58
C ALA A 110 17.46 -7.23 -16.07
N CYS A 111 17.30 -6.97 -14.77
CA CYS A 111 17.79 -5.76 -14.11
C CYS A 111 18.24 -6.11 -12.68
N GLY A 112 19.52 -5.87 -12.41
CA GLY A 112 20.11 -6.00 -11.07
C GLY A 112 20.01 -4.70 -10.27
N PHE A 113 19.70 -4.80 -8.99
CA PHE A 113 19.64 -3.66 -8.06
C PHE A 113 19.70 -4.13 -6.60
N GLU A 114 19.94 -3.18 -5.69
CA GLU A 114 19.86 -3.41 -4.25
C GLU A 114 18.44 -3.21 -3.73
N ILE A 115 18.04 -4.00 -2.75
CA ILE A 115 16.66 -4.01 -2.25
C ILE A 115 16.62 -4.20 -0.74
N PHE A 116 15.66 -3.56 -0.07
CA PHE A 116 15.42 -3.75 1.36
C PHE A 116 14.54 -4.99 1.61
N SER A 117 14.82 -5.74 2.68
CA SER A 117 13.87 -6.74 3.16
C SER A 117 12.81 -6.11 4.06
N GLU A 118 11.59 -6.65 3.97
CA GLU A 118 10.48 -6.32 4.87
C GLU A 118 9.71 -7.60 5.21
N LYS A 119 9.14 -7.67 6.43
CA LYS A 119 8.40 -8.87 6.89
C LYS A 119 7.21 -9.18 5.98
N LYS A 120 6.49 -8.14 5.57
CA LYS A 120 5.32 -8.21 4.70
C LYS A 120 5.24 -6.93 3.87
N ILE A 121 5.15 -7.08 2.55
CA ILE A 121 5.09 -5.94 1.62
C ILE A 121 3.77 -5.19 1.76
N CYS A 122 2.65 -5.90 1.61
CA CYS A 122 1.33 -5.28 1.69
C CYS A 122 0.24 -6.31 2.02
N GLY A 123 -0.98 -5.82 2.18
CA GLY A 123 -2.19 -6.64 2.24
C GLY A 123 -2.53 -7.30 0.90
N PHE A 124 -3.69 -7.94 0.85
CA PHE A 124 -4.20 -8.54 -0.38
C PHE A 124 -4.39 -7.48 -1.47
N ILE A 125 -3.83 -7.73 -2.67
CA ILE A 125 -4.11 -6.95 -3.88
C ILE A 125 -4.85 -7.85 -4.85
N ALA A 126 -6.02 -7.41 -5.29
CA ALA A 126 -6.83 -8.11 -6.25
C ALA A 126 -6.09 -8.34 -7.58
N ARG A 127 -6.40 -9.46 -8.24
CA ARG A 127 -5.98 -9.72 -9.62
C ARG A 127 -7.17 -9.48 -10.55
N ILE A 128 -6.87 -9.11 -11.79
CA ILE A 128 -7.88 -9.05 -12.85
C ILE A 128 -8.25 -10.48 -13.25
N GLU A 129 -9.47 -10.87 -12.92
CA GLU A 129 -10.04 -12.18 -13.30
C GLU A 129 -11.23 -12.07 -14.26
N ASN A 130 -11.67 -10.85 -14.58
CA ASN A 130 -12.79 -10.62 -15.49
C ASN A 130 -12.40 -10.99 -16.93
N ASP A 131 -13.12 -11.95 -17.50
CA ASP A 131 -12.87 -12.49 -18.84
C ASP A 131 -13.03 -11.45 -19.96
N GLU A 132 -13.93 -10.48 -19.84
CA GLU A 132 -14.10 -9.42 -20.84
C GLU A 132 -12.84 -8.56 -20.93
N ILE A 133 -12.26 -8.19 -19.78
CA ILE A 133 -11.01 -7.43 -19.70
C ILE A 133 -9.85 -8.28 -20.26
N LEU A 134 -9.75 -9.54 -19.86
CA LEU A 134 -8.70 -10.45 -20.34
C LEU A 134 -8.80 -10.69 -21.86
N ASN A 135 -10.01 -10.78 -22.39
CA ASN A 135 -10.26 -10.92 -23.83
C ASN A 135 -9.91 -9.63 -24.57
N GLU A 136 -10.23 -8.46 -24.02
CA GLU A 136 -9.82 -7.18 -24.60
C GLU A 136 -8.30 -7.07 -24.70
N LEU A 137 -7.57 -7.41 -23.63
CA LEU A 137 -6.11 -7.42 -23.62
C LEU A 137 -5.55 -8.33 -24.72
N LYS A 138 -6.11 -9.53 -24.90
CA LYS A 138 -5.74 -10.44 -26.00
C LYS A 138 -6.00 -9.82 -27.37
N ARG A 139 -7.18 -9.20 -27.60
CA ARG A 139 -7.50 -8.51 -28.87
C ARG A 139 -6.48 -7.41 -29.20
N LYS A 140 -6.02 -6.68 -28.17
CA LYS A 140 -5.00 -5.63 -28.28
C LYS A 140 -3.56 -6.16 -28.31
N LYS A 141 -3.36 -7.49 -28.32
CA LYS A 141 -2.04 -8.16 -28.30
C LYS A 141 -1.21 -7.82 -27.05
N ILE A 142 -1.86 -7.53 -25.94
CA ILE A 142 -1.24 -7.22 -24.66
C ILE A 142 -1.10 -8.52 -23.86
N VAL A 143 0.13 -8.89 -23.52
CA VAL A 143 0.42 -10.04 -22.64
C VAL A 143 0.51 -9.54 -21.20
N PHE A 144 -0.61 -9.68 -20.49
CA PHE A 144 -0.71 -9.31 -19.08
C PHE A 144 0.25 -10.13 -18.23
N ALA A 145 1.03 -9.48 -17.37
CA ALA A 145 2.13 -10.12 -16.64
C ALA A 145 1.73 -10.71 -15.27
N ASP A 146 0.57 -10.36 -14.70
CA ASP A 146 0.07 -10.92 -13.43
C ASP A 146 -0.87 -12.11 -13.64
N PHE A 147 -0.39 -13.17 -14.30
CA PHE A 147 -1.20 -14.36 -14.64
C PHE A 147 -0.86 -15.62 -13.84
N PHE A 148 0.25 -15.63 -13.09
CA PHE A 148 0.70 -16.83 -12.36
C PHE A 148 -0.11 -17.03 -11.07
N ARG A 149 -1.04 -17.98 -11.05
CA ARG A 149 -2.03 -18.19 -9.97
C ARG A 149 -1.47 -18.76 -8.66
N GLU A 150 -0.33 -19.42 -8.69
CA GLU A 150 0.28 -20.00 -7.48
C GLU A 150 0.83 -18.93 -6.54
N GLU A 151 1.19 -17.74 -7.06
CA GLU A 151 1.69 -16.62 -6.27
C GLU A 151 0.57 -15.59 -6.08
N THR A 152 -0.08 -15.65 -4.91
CA THR A 152 -1.18 -14.73 -4.53
C THR A 152 -0.66 -13.48 -3.83
N ASP A 153 0.28 -13.68 -2.89
CA ASP A 153 0.84 -12.62 -2.07
C ASP A 153 1.80 -11.74 -2.87
N ILE A 154 1.77 -10.44 -2.62
CA ILE A 154 2.80 -9.53 -3.12
C ILE A 154 4.05 -9.73 -2.28
N ASN A 155 5.13 -10.12 -2.96
CA ASN A 155 6.42 -10.37 -2.32
C ASN A 155 7.51 -9.42 -2.78
N LEU A 156 7.21 -8.53 -3.74
CA LEU A 156 8.11 -7.50 -4.23
C LEU A 156 7.34 -6.19 -4.43
N LEU A 157 7.87 -5.10 -3.89
CA LEU A 157 7.48 -3.74 -4.23
C LEU A 157 8.60 -3.11 -5.06
N ILE A 158 8.24 -2.58 -6.22
CA ILE A 158 9.14 -1.83 -7.09
C ILE A 158 8.87 -0.35 -6.87
N GLY A 159 9.83 0.32 -6.23
CA GLY A 159 9.81 1.75 -5.94
C GLY A 159 10.34 2.62 -7.09
N ALA A 160 10.37 3.93 -6.86
CA ALA A 160 10.87 4.92 -7.81
C ALA A 160 12.36 4.76 -8.14
N ASP A 161 13.16 4.23 -7.20
CA ASP A 161 14.58 3.87 -7.37
C ASP A 161 14.86 2.93 -8.56
N VAL A 162 13.90 2.07 -8.91
CA VAL A 162 14.02 1.07 -9.97
C VAL A 162 13.03 1.31 -11.10
N LEU A 163 11.82 1.80 -10.79
CA LEU A 163 10.71 1.92 -11.75
C LEU A 163 11.09 2.66 -13.03
N GLY A 164 11.85 3.76 -12.93
CA GLY A 164 12.29 4.54 -14.09
C GLY A 164 13.10 3.72 -15.12
N LYS A 165 13.78 2.66 -14.69
CA LYS A 165 14.54 1.75 -15.57
C LYS A 165 13.64 0.72 -16.27
N LEU A 166 12.45 0.47 -15.75
CA LEU A 166 11.52 -0.57 -16.22
C LEU A 166 10.46 -0.04 -17.17
N LEU A 167 10.09 1.23 -17.08
CA LEU A 167 9.07 1.84 -17.95
C LEU A 167 9.57 1.89 -19.41
N THR A 168 8.67 1.60 -20.35
CA THR A 168 8.94 1.69 -21.80
C THR A 168 8.33 2.93 -22.44
N GLY A 169 7.34 3.54 -21.78
CA GLY A 169 6.52 4.63 -22.31
C GLY A 169 5.27 4.19 -23.07
N ASN A 170 5.10 2.89 -23.36
CA ASN A 170 3.91 2.41 -24.05
C ASN A 170 2.72 2.30 -23.09
N ILE A 171 1.61 2.94 -23.48
CA ILE A 171 0.37 3.02 -22.69
C ILE A 171 -0.80 2.73 -23.63
N VAL A 172 -1.75 1.91 -23.17
CA VAL A 172 -2.97 1.58 -23.91
C VAL A 172 -4.17 1.69 -22.98
N VAL A 173 -5.13 2.55 -23.33
CA VAL A 173 -6.40 2.68 -22.59
C VAL A 173 -7.38 1.63 -23.10
N LEU A 174 -8.02 0.92 -22.17
CA LEU A 174 -9.05 -0.09 -22.42
C LEU A 174 -10.43 0.55 -22.54
N GLU A 175 -11.35 -0.14 -23.21
CA GLU A 175 -12.75 0.27 -23.40
C GLU A 175 -13.47 0.45 -22.05
N CYS A 176 -13.08 -0.35 -21.05
CA CYS A 176 -13.62 -0.30 -19.70
C CYS A 176 -13.04 0.82 -18.79
N GLY A 177 -12.14 1.65 -19.32
CA GLY A 177 -11.51 2.76 -18.60
C GLY A 177 -10.20 2.42 -17.86
N LEU A 178 -9.84 1.13 -17.78
CA LEU A 178 -8.54 0.71 -17.26
C LEU A 178 -7.41 1.11 -18.22
N THR A 179 -6.21 1.26 -17.67
CA THR A 179 -5.01 1.61 -18.44
C THR A 179 -3.98 0.50 -18.33
N ALA A 180 -3.56 -0.03 -19.48
CA ALA A 180 -2.44 -0.94 -19.59
C ALA A 180 -1.14 -0.16 -19.81
N VAL A 181 -0.10 -0.49 -19.05
CA VAL A 181 1.23 0.15 -19.14
C VAL A 181 2.28 -0.93 -19.32
N GLU A 182 3.10 -0.79 -20.35
CA GLU A 182 4.17 -1.73 -20.64
C GLU A 182 5.41 -1.40 -19.81
N THR A 183 5.90 -2.42 -19.13
CA THR A 183 7.20 -2.43 -18.49
C THR A 183 8.09 -3.46 -19.18
N LYS A 184 9.41 -3.35 -19.05
CA LYS A 184 10.35 -4.33 -19.63
C LYS A 184 10.08 -5.77 -19.16
N PRO A 185 9.69 -6.03 -17.90
CA PRO A 185 9.24 -7.37 -17.49
C PRO A 185 7.92 -7.85 -18.11
N GLY A 186 7.03 -6.94 -18.52
CA GLY A 186 5.73 -7.26 -19.11
C GLY A 186 4.67 -6.16 -18.92
N TRP A 187 3.45 -6.40 -19.41
CA TRP A 187 2.35 -5.43 -19.30
C TRP A 187 1.64 -5.52 -17.96
N THR A 188 1.41 -4.36 -17.36
CA THR A 188 0.58 -4.17 -16.16
C THR A 188 -0.72 -3.48 -16.54
N VAL A 189 -1.75 -3.60 -15.71
CA VAL A 189 -3.04 -2.92 -15.90
C VAL A 189 -3.46 -2.31 -14.57
N PHE A 190 -3.92 -1.07 -14.59
CA PHE A 190 -4.34 -0.36 -13.39
C PHE A 190 -5.45 0.65 -13.66
N GLY A 191 -6.01 1.19 -12.60
CA GLY A 191 -7.09 2.17 -12.64
C GLY A 191 -8.41 1.58 -12.16
N LYS A 192 -9.46 2.39 -12.26
CA LYS A 192 -10.82 2.02 -11.86
C LYS A 192 -11.52 1.34 -13.02
N GLY A 193 -12.07 0.15 -12.79
CA GLY A 193 -12.77 -0.63 -13.81
C GLY A 193 -14.07 -1.25 -13.32
N PRO A 194 -14.97 -1.66 -14.24
CA PRO A 194 -16.27 -2.26 -13.96
C PRO A 194 -16.11 -3.72 -13.51
N CYS A 195 -15.47 -3.94 -12.36
CA CYS A 195 -15.32 -5.25 -11.76
C CYS A 195 -16.00 -5.26 -10.39
N ARG A 196 -16.80 -6.30 -10.15
CA ARG A 196 -17.24 -6.69 -8.81
C ARG A 196 -16.25 -7.69 -8.25
N ILE A 197 -15.53 -7.30 -7.20
CA ILE A 197 -14.92 -8.26 -6.30
C ILE A 197 -15.84 -8.33 -5.09
N ASP A 198 -16.66 -9.37 -5.04
CA ASP A 198 -17.57 -9.57 -3.94
C ASP A 198 -16.75 -9.81 -2.65
N ASN A 199 -17.01 -8.96 -1.64
CA ASN A 199 -16.73 -9.13 -0.21
C ASN A 199 -15.50 -8.51 0.45
N ILE A 200 -14.53 -7.89 -0.24
CA ILE A 200 -13.51 -7.07 0.46
C ILE A 200 -13.09 -5.94 -0.48
N LEU A 201 -13.19 -4.69 -0.03
CA LEU A 201 -12.58 -3.54 -0.68
C LEU A 201 -11.20 -3.31 -0.03
N PRO A 202 -10.11 -3.96 -0.50
CA PRO A 202 -8.79 -3.66 0.03
C PRO A 202 -8.42 -2.25 -0.43
N SER A 203 -8.68 -1.24 0.41
CA SER A 203 -8.01 0.04 0.29
C SER A 203 -6.56 -0.17 0.68
N LEU A 204 -5.67 -0.34 -0.30
CA LEU A 204 -4.25 -0.35 -0.03
C LEU A 204 -3.80 1.10 0.14
N SER A 205 -3.84 1.58 1.38
CA SER A 205 -3.04 2.74 1.77
C SER A 205 -1.64 2.24 2.14
N MET A 206 -0.64 2.73 1.42
CA MET A 206 0.79 2.53 1.71
C MET A 206 1.24 3.19 3.04
N HIS A 207 0.32 3.65 3.88
CA HIS A 207 0.44 3.65 5.35
C HIS A 207 -0.94 4.00 5.93
N SER A 208 -1.74 2.99 6.23
CA SER A 208 -2.70 3.09 7.32
C SER A 208 -2.11 2.21 8.40
N MET A 209 -1.69 2.78 9.53
CA MET A 209 -1.47 1.93 10.69
C MET A 209 -2.79 1.18 10.90
N SER A 210 -2.81 -0.14 10.66
CA SER A 210 -3.93 -0.96 11.11
C SER A 210 -3.78 -1.11 12.62
N LEU A 211 -4.06 -0.02 13.34
CA LEU A 211 -4.24 -0.10 14.77
C LEU A 211 -5.53 -0.89 14.96
N PRO A 212 -5.50 -2.03 15.68
CA PRO A 212 -6.74 -2.65 16.10
C PRO A 212 -7.57 -1.59 16.84
N ALA A 213 -8.89 -1.61 16.71
CA ALA A 213 -9.74 -0.50 17.16
C ALA A 213 -9.49 -0.08 18.61
N ASN A 214 -9.04 -1.01 19.47
CA ASN A 214 -8.62 -0.73 20.83
C ASN A 214 -7.39 0.18 20.96
N LYS A 215 -6.43 0.10 20.03
CA LYS A 215 -5.25 0.98 20.01
C LYS A 215 -5.56 2.38 19.49
N LEU A 216 -6.57 2.54 18.62
CA LEU A 216 -7.02 3.86 18.15
C LEU A 216 -7.51 4.78 19.27
N TRP A 217 -7.86 4.21 20.43
CA TRP A 217 -8.30 4.94 21.62
C TRP A 217 -7.22 5.08 22.69
N GLU A 218 -5.99 4.60 22.44
CA GLU A 218 -4.87 4.85 23.35
C GLU A 218 -4.48 6.33 23.26
N LEU A 219 -4.50 7.05 24.40
CA LEU A 219 -4.22 8.49 24.47
C LEU A 219 -2.82 8.85 23.92
N GLU A 220 -1.87 7.91 24.02
CA GLU A 220 -0.53 8.02 23.43
C GLU A 220 -0.57 8.17 21.90
N ILE A 221 -1.56 7.58 21.22
CA ILE A 221 -1.71 7.65 19.75
C ILE A 221 -2.42 8.94 19.33
N LEU A 222 -3.22 9.55 20.20
CA LEU A 222 -3.89 10.83 19.96
C LEU A 222 -2.98 12.06 20.21
N GLY A 223 -1.70 11.83 20.51
CA GLY A 223 -0.75 12.91 20.84
C GLY A 223 -1.03 13.56 22.19
N ILE A 224 -1.84 12.91 23.04
CA ILE A 224 -2.15 13.36 24.40
C ILE A 224 -1.31 12.52 25.37
N ALA A 225 0.00 12.59 25.24
CA ALA A 225 0.89 12.10 26.29
C ALA A 225 1.19 13.26 27.22
N SER A 226 0.57 13.29 28.40
CA SER A 226 1.05 14.14 29.48
C SER A 226 2.10 13.36 30.28
N GLU A 227 3.31 13.91 30.41
CA GLU A 227 4.45 13.25 31.07
C GLU A 227 4.24 12.98 32.58
N ASN A 228 3.05 13.30 33.12
CA ASN A 228 2.76 13.32 34.56
C ASN A 228 1.54 12.46 34.98
N GLU A 229 0.94 11.65 34.10
CA GLU A 229 -0.30 10.92 34.42
C GLU A 229 -0.10 9.63 35.21
N LYS A 230 1.00 8.89 35.02
CA LYS A 230 1.19 7.59 35.71
C LYS A 230 1.30 7.71 37.23
N GLU A 231 1.82 8.83 37.75
CA GLU A 231 1.85 9.11 39.18
C GLU A 231 0.52 9.68 39.70
N LYS A 232 -0.17 10.51 38.91
CA LYS A 232 -1.48 11.08 39.28
C LYS A 232 -2.59 10.04 39.31
N ASP A 233 -2.62 9.11 38.37
CA ASP A 233 -3.62 8.04 38.32
C ASP A 233 -3.49 7.07 39.49
N TYR A 234 -2.27 6.75 39.92
CA TYR A 234 -2.08 5.85 41.06
C TYR A 234 -2.56 6.48 42.38
N PHE A 235 -2.31 7.78 42.57
CA PHE A 235 -2.84 8.53 43.72
C PHE A 235 -4.37 8.71 43.61
N SER A 236 -4.89 9.01 42.44
CA SER A 236 -6.32 9.18 42.17
C SER A 236 -7.14 7.91 42.43
N LEU A 237 -6.67 6.76 41.94
CA LEU A 237 -7.34 5.46 42.13
C LEU A 237 -7.31 5.02 43.59
N LYS A 238 -6.23 5.32 44.31
CA LYS A 238 -6.11 5.01 45.73
C LYS A 238 -7.06 5.87 46.57
N ASP A 239 -7.07 7.18 46.33
CA ASP A 239 -8.00 8.10 47.00
C ASP A 239 -9.46 7.76 46.71
N PHE A 240 -9.78 7.33 45.49
CA PHE A 240 -11.12 6.89 45.12
C PHE A 240 -11.52 5.59 45.82
N ASN A 241 -10.64 4.58 45.85
CA ASN A 241 -10.91 3.32 46.54
C ASN A 241 -11.03 3.51 48.06
N ASP A 242 -10.24 4.41 48.65
CA ASP A 242 -10.31 4.70 50.09
C ASP A 242 -11.60 5.46 50.46
N LYS A 243 -12.21 6.20 49.51
CA LYS A 243 -13.46 6.95 49.69
C LYS A 243 -14.72 6.18 49.31
N ILE A 244 -14.61 5.00 48.71
CA ILE A 244 -15.75 4.12 48.43
C ILE A 244 -16.18 3.42 49.72
N LYS A 245 -17.46 3.56 50.07
CA LYS A 245 -18.13 2.69 51.05
C LYS A 245 -19.19 1.86 50.35
N ILE A 246 -19.25 0.58 50.68
CA ILE A 246 -20.34 -0.31 50.22
C ILE A 246 -21.37 -0.37 51.34
N LEU A 247 -22.60 0.06 51.04
CA LEU A 247 -23.72 0.04 51.96
C LEU A 247 -24.27 -1.39 52.11
N PRO A 248 -24.99 -1.71 53.19
CA PRO A 248 -25.55 -3.05 53.44
C PRO A 248 -26.52 -3.55 52.35
N ASP A 249 -27.05 -2.65 51.52
CA ASP A 249 -27.93 -2.96 50.38
C ASP A 249 -27.16 -3.20 49.07
N GLY A 250 -25.82 -3.20 49.11
CA GLY A 250 -24.93 -3.46 47.98
C GLY A 250 -24.63 -2.24 47.10
N ARG A 251 -25.07 -1.03 47.49
CA ARG A 251 -24.77 0.20 46.75
C ARG A 251 -23.42 0.79 47.16
N HIS A 252 -22.71 1.36 46.19
CA HIS A 252 -21.46 2.10 46.43
C HIS A 252 -21.79 3.58 46.67
N GLU A 253 -21.28 4.13 47.77
CA GLU A 253 -21.32 5.56 48.10
C GLU A 253 -19.89 6.12 48.02
N VAL A 254 -19.75 7.27 47.35
CA VAL A 254 -18.46 7.98 47.19
C VAL A 254 -18.66 9.43 47.57
N GLU A 255 -17.81 9.93 48.46
CA GLU A 255 -17.79 11.33 48.85
C GLU A 255 -17.08 12.15 47.75
N LEU A 256 -17.79 13.13 47.17
CA LEU A 256 -17.23 13.99 46.14
C LEU A 256 -16.17 14.94 46.73
N PRO A 257 -15.17 15.38 45.96
CA PRO A 257 -14.17 16.35 46.40
C PRO A 257 -14.77 17.70 46.81
#